data_AF-A0A3A8YED2-F1
#
_entry.id   AF-A0A3A8YED2-F1
#
_cell.length_a   1.000
_cell.length_b   1.000
_cell.length_c   1.000
_cell.angle_alpha   90.00
_cell.angle_beta   90.00
_cell.angle_gamma   90.00
#
_symmetry.space_group_name_H-M   'P 1'
#
loop_
_entity.id
_entity.type
_entity.pdbx_description
1 polymer ?
#
loop_
_entity_poly.entity_id
_entity_poly.type
_entity_poly.pdbx_seq_one_letter_code
_entity_poly.pdbx_strand_id
1 'polypeptide(L)'
;MSKEHPARAAGPPGRPALPLEAEQEIMDMLSVNMRISSGEIAAILKKHGVSGDTEALQNSYRKRLGQRLMSSIRDENGRREVLARGSEYIVIECCSDRQDLKAIRYRIRRQMKGLDVSSGKVRGRIRVLDQLLSRFRKAG
;
A
#
# COMPACT_ATOMS: atom_id res chain seq x y z
N MET A 1 -14.59 29.62 11.67
CA MET A 1 -15.70 28.78 11.20
C MET A 1 -15.12 27.52 10.59
N SER A 2 -14.74 26.58 11.45
CA SER A 2 -14.18 25.29 11.04
C SER A 2 -15.29 24.47 10.39
N LYS A 3 -15.20 24.23 9.09
CA LYS A 3 -16.11 23.31 8.41
C LYS A 3 -15.70 21.89 8.78
N GLU A 4 -16.25 21.40 9.90
CA GLU A 4 -16.32 19.97 10.16
C GLU A 4 -17.11 19.33 9.01
N HIS A 5 -16.41 18.56 8.18
CA HIS A 5 -17.08 17.77 7.14
C HIS A 5 -17.55 16.48 7.80
N PRO A 6 -18.86 16.16 7.72
CA PRO A 6 -19.41 15.00 8.39
C PRO A 6 -18.86 13.71 7.77
N ALA A 7 -18.63 12.71 8.62
CA ALA A 7 -18.31 11.36 8.22
C ALA A 7 -19.39 10.82 7.28
N ARG A 8 -19.08 10.67 5.98
CA ARG A 8 -19.97 9.98 5.04
C ARG A 8 -19.27 8.79 4.38
N ALA A 9 -19.91 7.65 4.62
CA ALA A 9 -19.94 6.39 3.89
C ALA A 9 -18.58 5.71 3.59
N ALA A 10 -18.34 4.62 4.32
CA ALA A 10 -17.34 3.62 4.01
C ALA A 10 -17.50 3.15 2.55
N GLY A 11 -16.56 3.57 1.71
CA GLY A 11 -16.37 2.98 0.38
C GLY A 11 -16.04 1.48 0.47
N PRO A 12 -15.99 0.78 -0.66
CA PRO A 12 -15.62 -0.64 -0.70
C PRO A 12 -14.33 -0.91 0.10
N PRO A 13 -14.20 -2.08 0.75
CA PRO A 13 -13.18 -2.32 1.76
C PRO A 13 -11.77 -2.02 1.21
N GLY A 14 -11.13 -1.00 1.78
CA GLY A 14 -9.77 -0.59 1.43
C GLY A 14 -9.65 0.75 0.70
N ARG A 15 -10.75 1.42 0.31
CA ARG A 15 -10.68 2.80 -0.16
C ARG A 15 -10.64 3.79 1.01
N PRO A 16 -9.70 4.78 1.01
CA PRO A 16 -9.70 5.83 2.00
C PRO A 16 -10.94 6.72 1.84
N ALA A 17 -11.46 7.24 2.94
CA ALA A 17 -12.50 8.27 2.91
C ALA A 17 -11.83 9.61 2.54
N LEU A 18 -11.93 9.99 1.26
CA LEU A 18 -11.42 11.25 0.73
C LEU A 18 -12.59 12.12 0.25
N PRO A 19 -12.47 13.46 0.30
CA PRO A 19 -13.38 14.33 -0.44
C PRO A 19 -13.42 13.91 -1.91
N LEU A 20 -14.62 13.82 -2.49
CA LEU A 20 -14.81 13.35 -3.87
C LEU A 20 -14.00 14.18 -4.87
N GLU A 21 -13.95 15.49 -4.67
CA GLU A 21 -13.19 16.44 -5.49
C GLU A 21 -11.68 16.15 -5.45
N ALA A 22 -11.15 15.74 -4.29
CA ALA A 22 -9.75 15.38 -4.14
C ALA A 22 -9.42 14.06 -4.85
N GLU A 23 -10.30 13.06 -4.73
CA GLU A 23 -10.14 11.79 -5.45
C GLU A 23 -10.17 12.01 -6.97
N GLN A 24 -11.12 12.80 -7.46
CA GLN A 24 -11.23 13.13 -8.89
C GLN A 24 -9.98 13.82 -9.41
N GLU A 25 -9.49 14.87 -8.73
CA GLU A 25 -8.30 15.60 -9.18
C GLU A 25 -7.04 14.70 -9.22
N ILE A 26 -6.88 13.79 -8.24
CA ILE A 26 -5.79 12.81 -8.25
C ILE A 26 -5.91 11.86 -9.45
N MET A 27 -7.12 11.35 -9.70
CA MET A 27 -7.36 10.38 -10.77
C MET A 27 -7.22 11.02 -12.15
N ASP A 28 -7.68 12.25 -12.33
CA ASP A 28 -7.53 13.02 -13.56
C ASP A 28 -6.05 13.26 -13.86
N MET A 29 -5.29 13.76 -12.87
CA MET A 29 -3.85 13.98 -13.02
C MET A 29 -3.09 12.69 -13.34
N LEU A 30 -3.43 11.58 -12.66
CA LEU A 30 -2.83 10.27 -12.94
C LEU A 30 -3.20 9.77 -14.34
N SER A 31 -4.42 10.03 -14.82
CA SER A 31 -4.87 9.60 -16.15
C SER A 31 -4.16 10.34 -17.28
N VAL A 32 -3.86 11.63 -17.09
CA VAL A 32 -3.17 12.46 -18.09
C VAL A 32 -1.68 12.17 -18.12
N ASN A 33 -1.03 12.15 -16.95
CA ASN A 33 0.42 12.04 -16.86
C ASN A 33 0.92 10.59 -16.79
N MET A 34 0.02 9.62 -16.58
CA MET A 34 0.30 8.19 -16.34
C MET A 34 1.20 7.93 -15.12
N ARG A 35 1.51 8.98 -14.35
CA ARG A 35 2.39 9.00 -13.18
C ARG A 35 1.96 10.18 -12.30
N ILE A 36 2.14 10.02 -11.00
CA ILE A 36 1.93 11.07 -10.00
C ILE A 36 2.88 10.81 -8.84
N SER A 37 3.48 11.86 -8.30
CA SER A 37 4.36 11.79 -7.13
C SER A 37 3.56 11.82 -5.83
N SER A 38 4.16 11.34 -4.75
CA SER A 38 3.58 11.47 -3.40
C SER A 38 3.43 12.93 -2.97
N GLY A 39 4.31 13.81 -3.43
CA GLY A 39 4.25 15.25 -3.15
C GLY A 39 3.06 15.92 -3.84
N GLU A 40 2.79 15.58 -5.10
CA GLU A 40 1.61 16.06 -5.83
C GLU A 40 0.31 15.60 -5.17
N ILE A 41 0.23 14.31 -4.80
CA ILE A 41 -0.92 13.79 -4.05
C ILE A 41 -1.12 14.59 -2.75
N ALA A 42 -0.05 14.82 -1.98
CA ALA A 42 -0.14 15.56 -0.73
C ALA A 42 -0.59 17.02 -0.94
N ALA A 43 -0.14 17.67 -2.02
CA ALA A 43 -0.56 19.02 -2.37
C ALA A 43 -2.05 19.09 -2.72
N ILE A 44 -2.57 18.13 -3.50
CA ILE A 44 -3.99 18.02 -3.83
C ILE A 44 -4.82 17.78 -2.57
N LEU A 45 -4.42 16.80 -1.74
CA LEU A 45 -5.12 16.52 -0.48
C LEU A 45 -5.16 17.74 0.44
N LYS A 46 -4.05 18.50 0.54
CA LYS A 46 -3.98 19.75 1.29
C LYS A 46 -4.91 20.83 0.71
N LYS A 47 -4.93 21.00 -0.61
CA LYS A 47 -5.80 21.95 -1.32
C LYS A 47 -7.28 21.70 -1.00
N HIS A 48 -7.68 20.43 -0.89
CA HIS A 48 -9.04 20.00 -0.55
C HIS A 48 -9.31 19.89 0.96
N GLY A 49 -8.42 20.44 1.81
CA GLY A 49 -8.65 20.51 3.25
C GLY A 49 -8.52 19.18 4.00
N VAL A 50 -7.94 18.14 3.37
CA VAL A 50 -7.71 16.86 4.04
C VAL A 50 -6.68 17.06 5.15
N SER A 51 -7.12 16.86 6.38
CA SER A 51 -6.35 17.03 7.60
C SER A 51 -6.75 15.97 8.62
N GLY A 52 -5.93 15.76 9.65
CA GLY A 52 -6.20 14.81 10.71
C GLY A 52 -5.88 15.40 12.07
N ASP A 53 -6.51 14.85 13.10
CA ASP A 53 -6.23 15.22 14.49
C ASP A 53 -4.75 14.94 14.84
N THR A 54 -4.12 15.90 15.51
CA THR A 54 -2.68 15.85 15.80
C THR A 54 -2.29 14.68 16.70
N GLU A 55 -3.09 14.35 17.71
CA GLU A 55 -2.82 13.25 18.62
C GLU A 55 -3.01 11.91 17.91
N ALA A 56 -4.10 11.76 17.14
CA ALA A 56 -4.35 10.59 16.31
C ALA A 56 -3.23 10.36 15.28
N LEU A 57 -2.70 11.44 14.68
CA LEU A 57 -1.56 11.38 13.77
C LEU A 57 -0.28 10.93 14.47
N GLN A 58 0.02 11.46 15.67
CA GLN A 58 1.18 11.04 16.46
C GLN A 58 1.08 9.57 16.89
N ASN A 59 -0.09 9.12 17.34
CA ASN A 59 -0.32 7.73 17.69
C ASN A 59 -0.18 6.80 16.47
N SER A 60 -0.68 7.23 15.30
CA SER A 60 -0.51 6.50 14.05
C SER A 60 0.97 6.43 13.62
N TYR A 61 1.73 7.50 13.82
CA TYR A 61 3.16 7.54 13.57
C TYR A 61 3.94 6.57 14.47
N ARG A 62 3.68 6.59 15.78
CA ARG A 62 4.27 5.64 16.77
C ARG A 62 3.98 4.18 16.40
N LYS A 63 2.72 3.86 16.05
CA LYS A 63 2.33 2.52 15.58
C LYS A 63 3.09 2.10 14.31
N ARG A 64 3.27 3.03 13.36
CA ARG A 64 4.03 2.78 12.11
C ARG A 64 5.52 2.52 12.38
N LEU A 65 6.12 3.23 13.34
CA LEU A 65 7.49 2.97 13.77
C LEU A 65 7.63 1.58 14.39
N GLY A 66 6.74 1.22 15.31
CA GLY A 66 6.69 -0.12 15.89
C GLY A 66 6.54 -1.20 14.82
N GLN A 67 5.61 -1.01 13.87
CA GLN A 67 5.42 -1.94 12.75
C GLN A 67 6.68 -2.11 11.90
N ARG A 68 7.42 -1.02 11.64
CA ARG A 68 8.67 -1.07 10.88
C ARG A 68 9.74 -1.86 11.62
N LEU A 69 9.88 -1.64 12.93
CA LEU A 69 10.81 -2.40 13.77
C LEU A 69 10.46 -3.90 13.76
N MET A 70 9.20 -4.25 14.04
CA MET A 70 8.75 -5.66 14.01
C MET A 70 8.98 -6.29 12.64
N SER A 71 8.70 -5.54 11.57
CA SER A 71 8.93 -5.98 10.19
C SER A 71 10.41 -6.05 9.80
N SER A 72 11.34 -5.63 10.65
CA SER A 72 12.79 -5.71 10.41
C SER A 72 13.45 -6.94 11.03
N ILE A 73 12.80 -7.58 12.01
CA ILE A 73 13.32 -8.75 12.72
C ILE A 73 13.40 -9.95 11.78
N ARG A 74 14.56 -10.62 11.72
CA ARG A 74 14.87 -11.75 10.85
C ARG A 74 15.62 -12.83 11.62
N ASP A 75 15.47 -14.07 11.16
CA ASP A 75 16.32 -15.20 11.55
C ASP A 75 17.72 -15.08 10.91
N GLU A 76 18.60 -16.01 11.28
CA GLU A 76 19.94 -16.15 10.72
C GLU A 76 19.97 -16.34 9.19
N ASN A 77 18.88 -16.81 8.59
CA ASN A 77 18.72 -17.04 7.16
C ASN A 77 18.05 -15.86 6.43
N GLY A 78 17.80 -14.74 7.13
CA GLY A 78 17.16 -13.56 6.58
C GLY A 78 15.64 -13.68 6.37
N ARG A 79 14.97 -14.67 6.96
CA ARG A 79 13.51 -14.87 6.92
C ARG A 79 12.85 -14.11 8.06
N ARG A 80 11.60 -13.67 7.86
CA ARG A 80 10.86 -12.93 8.91
C ARG A 80 10.45 -13.88 10.04
N GLU A 81 10.87 -13.59 11.26
CA GLU A 81 10.45 -14.33 12.45
C GLU A 81 9.20 -13.74 13.09
N VAL A 82 8.95 -12.44 12.93
CA VAL A 82 7.81 -11.74 13.54
C VAL A 82 6.79 -11.34 12.47
N LEU A 83 5.54 -11.72 12.68
CA LEU A 83 4.43 -11.35 11.80
C LEU A 83 3.22 -10.85 12.58
N ALA A 84 2.58 -9.80 12.04
CA ALA A 84 1.41 -9.21 12.65
C ALA A 84 0.18 -10.12 12.54
N ARG A 85 -0.66 -10.19 13.58
CA ARG A 85 -1.97 -10.82 13.59
C ARG A 85 -2.94 -9.85 14.27
N GLY A 86 -3.78 -9.17 13.48
CA GLY A 86 -4.59 -8.08 14.02
C GLY A 86 -3.72 -6.95 14.57
N SER A 87 -3.88 -6.65 15.86
CA SER A 87 -3.09 -5.64 16.59
C SER A 87 -1.83 -6.22 17.26
N GLU A 88 -1.60 -7.52 17.18
CA GLU A 88 -0.51 -8.21 17.88
C GLU A 88 0.61 -8.62 16.91
N TYR A 89 1.79 -8.86 17.46
CA TYR A 89 2.95 -9.36 16.73
C TYR A 89 3.35 -10.72 17.30
N ILE A 90 3.40 -11.72 16.45
CA ILE A 90 3.64 -13.11 16.82
C ILE A 90 5.02 -13.52 16.32
N VAL A 91 5.85 -14.05 17.22
CA VAL A 91 7.08 -14.78 16.87
C VAL A 91 6.66 -16.15 16.34
N ILE A 92 6.90 -16.41 15.07
CA ILE A 92 6.33 -17.56 14.35
C ILE A 92 6.79 -18.88 14.96
N GLU A 93 8.08 -19.02 15.23
CA GLU A 93 8.66 -20.28 15.73
C GLU A 93 8.25 -20.61 17.17
N CYS A 94 7.93 -19.59 17.97
CA CYS A 94 7.47 -19.75 19.35
C CYS A 94 5.94 -19.81 19.49
N CYS A 95 5.19 -19.67 18.39
CA CYS A 95 3.73 -19.62 18.45
C CYS A 95 3.13 -21.02 18.64
N SER A 96 2.40 -21.21 19.74
CA SER A 96 1.65 -22.43 20.03
C SER A 96 0.21 -22.42 19.50
N ASP A 97 -0.30 -21.27 19.02
CA ASP A 97 -1.65 -21.17 18.47
C ASP A 97 -1.68 -21.52 16.98
N ARG A 98 -2.23 -22.71 16.69
CA ARG A 98 -2.39 -23.22 15.34
C ARG A 98 -3.32 -22.35 14.46
N GLN A 99 -4.34 -21.72 15.03
CA GLN A 99 -5.28 -20.88 14.27
C GLN A 99 -4.62 -19.58 13.83
N ASP A 100 -3.79 -18.99 14.68
CA ASP A 100 -3.02 -17.81 14.30
C ASP A 100 -1.99 -18.13 13.23
N LEU A 101 -1.28 -19.24 13.34
CA LEU A 101 -0.38 -19.71 12.29
C LEU A 101 -1.12 -19.98 10.97
N LYS A 102 -2.33 -20.55 11.00
CA LYS A 102 -3.18 -20.73 9.81
C LYS A 102 -3.59 -19.39 9.20
N ALA A 103 -4.01 -18.43 10.01
CA ALA A 103 -4.42 -17.11 9.55
C ALA A 103 -3.26 -16.34 8.91
N ILE A 104 -2.09 -16.38 9.55
CA ILE A 104 -0.84 -15.80 9.03
C ILE A 104 -0.48 -16.45 7.69
N ARG A 105 -0.46 -17.79 7.62
CA ARG A 105 -0.16 -18.55 6.40
C ARG A 105 -1.11 -18.19 5.26
N TYR A 106 -2.41 -18.09 5.55
CA TYR A 106 -3.42 -17.70 4.56
C TYR A 106 -3.15 -16.30 4.01
N ARG A 107 -2.84 -15.32 4.89
CA ARG A 107 -2.49 -13.96 4.47
C ARG A 107 -1.26 -13.93 3.56
N ILE A 108 -0.19 -14.63 3.93
CA ILE A 108 1.04 -14.70 3.12
C ILE A 108 0.73 -15.25 1.72
N ARG A 109 0.00 -16.36 1.64
CA ARG A 109 -0.39 -16.97 0.36
C ARG A 109 -1.21 -16.01 -0.51
N ARG A 110 -2.16 -15.30 0.08
CA ARG A 110 -2.97 -14.30 -0.64
C ARG A 110 -2.11 -13.15 -1.17
N GLN A 111 -1.16 -12.67 -0.38
CA GLN A 111 -0.21 -11.62 -0.79
C GLN A 111 0.68 -12.10 -1.94
N MET A 112 1.25 -13.31 -1.83
CA MET A 112 2.06 -13.91 -2.90
C MET A 112 1.28 -14.00 -4.22
N LYS A 113 0.04 -14.50 -4.17
CA LYS A 113 -0.82 -14.59 -5.36
C LYS A 113 -1.09 -13.22 -5.99
N GLY A 114 -1.36 -12.20 -5.18
CA GLY A 114 -1.57 -10.83 -5.68
C GLY A 114 -0.33 -10.23 -6.33
N LEU A 115 0.84 -10.43 -5.71
CA LEU A 115 2.12 -9.96 -6.26
C LEU A 115 2.48 -10.68 -7.57
N ASP A 116 2.19 -11.97 -7.68
CA ASP A 116 2.43 -12.74 -8.90
C ASP A 116 1.63 -12.19 -10.10
N VAL A 117 0.35 -11.87 -9.89
CA VAL A 117 -0.48 -11.23 -10.93
C VAL A 117 0.09 -9.87 -11.36
N SER A 118 0.50 -9.03 -10.41
CA SER A 118 1.12 -7.73 -10.72
C SER A 118 2.47 -7.90 -11.44
N SER A 119 3.28 -8.88 -11.04
CA SER A 119 4.54 -9.23 -11.71
C SER A 119 4.31 -9.61 -13.18
N GLY A 120 3.25 -10.39 -13.45
CA GLY A 120 2.82 -10.71 -14.82
C GLY A 120 2.52 -9.46 -15.66
N LYS A 121 1.82 -8.47 -15.11
CA LYS A 121 1.53 -7.19 -15.81
C LYS A 121 2.82 -6.44 -16.16
N VAL A 122 3.73 -6.34 -15.20
CA VAL A 122 5.04 -5.68 -15.41
C VAL A 122 5.83 -6.40 -16.50
N ARG A 123 5.91 -7.74 -16.43
CA ARG A 123 6.60 -8.56 -17.44
C ARG A 123 6.00 -8.38 -18.84
N GLY A 124 4.67 -8.36 -18.93
CA GLY A 124 3.97 -8.10 -20.19
C GLY A 124 4.35 -6.75 -20.79
N ARG A 125 4.39 -5.69 -19.97
CA ARG A 125 4.80 -4.36 -20.42
C ARG A 125 6.25 -4.30 -20.90
N ILE A 126 7.18 -4.91 -20.14
CA ILE A 126 8.59 -5.00 -20.54
C ILE A 126 8.72 -5.67 -21.91
N ARG A 127 8.04 -6.82 -22.10
CA ARG A 127 8.07 -7.56 -23.38
C ARG A 127 7.61 -6.72 -24.57
N VAL A 128 6.54 -5.94 -24.40
CA VAL A 128 6.05 -5.04 -25.45
C VAL A 128 7.09 -3.97 -25.79
N LEU A 129 7.73 -3.38 -24.78
CA LEU A 129 8.77 -2.37 -24.99
C LEU A 129 9.99 -2.95 -25.69
N ASP A 130 10.46 -4.14 -25.29
CA ASP A 130 11.59 -4.82 -25.93
C ASP A 130 11.31 -5.13 -27.41
N GLN A 131 10.09 -5.57 -27.72
CA GLN A 131 9.66 -5.82 -29.11
C GLN A 131 9.68 -4.54 -29.95
N LEU A 132 9.16 -3.43 -29.44
CA LEU A 132 9.18 -2.15 -30.13
C LEU A 132 10.62 -1.69 -30.38
N LEU A 133 11.48 -1.72 -29.37
CA LEU A 133 12.90 -1.37 -29.49
C LEU A 133 13.61 -2.25 -30.53
N SER A 134 13.32 -3.56 -30.57
CA SER A 134 13.91 -4.47 -31.55
C SER A 134 13.49 -4.17 -32.99
N ARG A 135 12.25 -3.70 -33.21
CA ARG A 135 11.76 -3.31 -34.54
C ARG A 135 12.41 -2.03 -35.02
N PHE A 136 12.54 -1.03 -34.16
CA PHE A 136 13.21 0.23 -34.50
C PHE A 136 14.70 0.02 -34.82
N ARG A 137 15.39 -0.90 -34.13
CA ARG A 137 16.80 -1.26 -34.44
C ARG A 137 17.00 -2.02 -35.74
N LYS A 138 15.97 -2.66 -36.29
CA LYS A 138 16.04 -3.39 -37.58
C LYS A 138 15.68 -2.50 -38.77
N ALA A 139 15.11 -1.33 -38.53
CA ALA A 139 14.61 -0.41 -39.55
C ALA A 139 15.50 0.82 -39.76
N GLY A 140 16.60 0.94 -39.01
CA GLY A 140 17.68 1.92 -39.23
C GLY A 140 18.99 1.19 -39.43
#